data_AF-A0AAD7WYK8-F1
#
_entry.id   AF-A0AAD7WYK8-F1
#
_cell.length_a   1.000
_cell.length_b   1.000
_cell.length_c   1.000
_cell.angle_alpha   90.00
_cell.angle_beta   90.00
_cell.angle_gamma   90.00
#
_symmetry.space_group_name_H-M   'P 1'
#
loop_
_entity.id
_entity.type
_entity.pdbx_description
1 polymer ?
#
loop_
_entity_poly.entity_id
_entity_poly.type
_entity_poly.pdbx_seq_one_letter_code
_entity_poly.pdbx_strand_id
1 'polypeptide(L)'
;MHLNENLAKLTAKFEKATADKVKCQQEAESTARTISLANRLVGGLASENVRWAEAVGNFKSQESTLCGDVLLITAFVSYLGYFTKRYRVELMENTWRPYLSQLKVSIPVTPGLDPLTMLMDDADIAAWQNEGLPADRMSTENATILTSYIWTLERALSTGEVVLIENLEEVVDPVLGPLLGRETIKKGRYIKIGDKECEYSPDFRLILHTKLANPHYQPEMQAQCTLINFTVTRDGLEDQLLASVVSMERPDLEELKSNLTKQQNLLSRLSSASGNFGDKITLTTKNIIND
;
A
#
# COMPACT_ATOMS: atom_id res chain seq x y z
N MET A 1 48.38 -83.45 12.11
CA MET A 1 47.00 -82.90 12.07
C MET A 1 46.79 -81.78 13.09
N HIS A 2 47.18 -81.98 14.36
CA HIS A 2 46.90 -81.04 15.46
C HIS A 2 47.52 -79.63 15.34
N LEU A 3 48.71 -79.51 14.73
CA LEU A 3 49.39 -78.22 14.56
C LEU A 3 48.64 -77.28 13.60
N ASN A 4 48.04 -77.85 12.55
CA ASN A 4 47.30 -77.09 11.54
C ASN A 4 45.94 -76.59 12.08
N GLU A 5 45.30 -77.38 12.95
CA GLU A 5 44.09 -76.96 13.67
C GLU A 5 44.36 -75.82 14.66
N ASN A 6 45.49 -75.88 15.37
CA ASN A 6 45.86 -74.82 16.31
C ASN A 6 46.23 -73.52 15.58
N LEU A 7 46.90 -73.62 14.43
CA LEU A 7 47.20 -72.47 13.58
C LEU A 7 45.92 -71.85 13.03
N ALA A 8 44.99 -72.66 12.51
CA ALA A 8 43.67 -72.20 12.05
C ALA A 8 42.84 -71.54 13.17
N LYS A 9 42.84 -72.10 14.39
CA LYS A 9 42.18 -71.49 15.55
C LYS A 9 42.80 -70.15 15.95
N LEU A 10 44.12 -70.03 15.85
CA LEU A 10 44.81 -68.80 16.20
C LEU A 10 44.57 -67.71 15.15
N THR A 11 44.58 -68.06 13.85
CA THR A 11 44.22 -67.15 12.76
C THR A 11 42.78 -66.68 12.86
N ALA A 12 41.83 -67.58 13.13
CA ALA A 12 40.42 -67.20 13.32
C ALA A 12 40.20 -66.29 14.54
N LYS A 13 40.92 -66.51 15.64
CA LYS A 13 40.90 -65.60 16.80
C LYS A 13 41.51 -64.23 16.46
N PHE A 14 42.58 -64.22 15.68
CA PHE A 14 43.23 -62.99 15.24
C PHE A 14 42.34 -62.18 14.28
N GLU A 15 41.72 -62.83 13.30
CA GLU A 15 40.77 -62.20 12.38
C GLU A 15 39.56 -61.65 13.12
N LYS A 16 38.99 -62.41 14.07
CA LYS A 16 37.89 -61.93 14.91
C LYS A 16 38.28 -60.71 15.73
N ALA A 17 39.44 -60.76 16.42
CA ALA A 17 39.93 -59.63 17.19
C ALA A 17 40.22 -58.39 16.32
N THR A 18 40.68 -58.60 15.08
CA THR A 18 40.92 -57.53 14.11
C THR A 18 39.60 -56.94 13.61
N ALA A 19 38.59 -57.76 13.33
CA ALA A 19 37.26 -57.31 12.93
C ALA A 19 36.57 -56.52 14.06
N ASP A 20 36.64 -57.00 15.30
CA ASP A 20 36.11 -56.31 16.47
C ASP A 20 36.83 -54.96 16.70
N LYS A 21 38.16 -54.92 16.52
CA LYS A 21 38.94 -53.68 16.57
C LYS A 21 38.50 -52.68 15.50
N VAL A 22 38.37 -53.12 14.24
CA VAL A 22 37.95 -52.26 13.12
C VAL A 22 36.53 -51.74 13.33
N LYS A 23 35.63 -52.57 13.85
CA LYS A 23 34.25 -52.16 14.18
C LYS A 23 34.22 -51.07 15.26
N CYS A 24 34.93 -51.27 16.37
CA CYS A 24 35.07 -50.25 17.41
C CYS A 24 35.71 -48.96 16.87
N GLN A 25 36.68 -49.07 15.96
CA GLN A 25 37.31 -47.92 15.32
C GLN A 25 36.30 -47.13 14.47
N GLN A 26 35.49 -47.82 13.65
CA GLN A 26 34.45 -47.19 12.83
C GLN A 26 33.35 -46.55 13.68
N GLU A 27 32.92 -47.20 14.76
CA GLU A 27 31.94 -46.64 15.70
C GLU A 27 32.48 -45.39 16.41
N ALA A 28 33.76 -45.39 16.81
CA ALA A 28 34.42 -44.23 17.38
C ALA A 28 34.54 -43.08 16.36
N GLU A 29 34.91 -43.37 15.12
CA GLU A 29 34.98 -42.38 14.05
C GLU A 29 33.62 -41.78 13.69
N SER A 30 32.57 -42.59 13.66
CA SER A 30 31.19 -42.15 13.43
C SER A 30 30.73 -41.20 14.54
N THR A 31 31.01 -41.57 15.79
CA THR A 31 30.69 -40.74 16.96
C THR A 31 31.48 -39.43 16.94
N ALA A 32 32.77 -39.46 16.57
CA ALA A 32 33.59 -38.26 16.45
C ALA A 32 33.08 -37.31 15.36
N ARG A 33 32.60 -37.81 14.23
CA ARG A 33 31.96 -36.99 13.18
C ARG A 33 30.67 -36.34 13.69
N THR A 34 29.81 -37.09 14.37
CA THR A 34 28.58 -36.56 14.96
C THR A 34 28.87 -35.47 15.99
N ILE A 35 29.87 -35.68 16.86
CA ILE A 35 30.29 -34.67 17.85
C ILE A 35 30.80 -33.40 17.15
N SER A 36 31.61 -33.54 16.10
CA SER A 36 32.11 -32.40 15.31
C SER A 36 30.96 -31.59 14.69
N LEU A 37 29.96 -32.28 14.12
CA LEU A 37 28.78 -31.63 13.54
C LEU A 37 27.93 -30.93 14.61
N ALA A 38 27.71 -31.59 15.76
CA ALA A 38 27.00 -31.03 16.89
C ALA A 38 27.69 -29.78 17.44
N ASN A 39 29.02 -29.80 17.59
CA ASN A 39 29.80 -28.65 18.02
C ASN A 39 29.72 -27.48 17.04
N ARG A 40 29.77 -27.74 15.72
CA ARG A 40 29.54 -26.72 14.70
C ARG A 40 28.14 -26.10 14.82
N LEU A 41 27.12 -26.94 15.04
CA LEU A 41 25.73 -26.48 15.15
C LEU A 41 25.52 -25.67 16.44
N VAL A 42 26.06 -26.12 17.57
CA VAL A 42 26.03 -25.38 18.85
C VAL A 42 26.76 -24.05 18.71
N GLY A 43 27.92 -24.02 18.04
CA GLY A 43 28.63 -22.78 17.75
C GLY A 43 27.82 -21.80 16.90
N GLY A 44 27.19 -22.30 15.83
CA GLY A 44 26.30 -21.50 14.97
C GLY A 44 25.07 -20.97 15.71
N LEU A 45 24.42 -21.80 16.53
CA LEU A 45 23.30 -21.39 17.38
C LEU A 45 23.73 -20.37 18.43
N ALA A 46 24.93 -20.48 19.00
CA ALA A 46 25.44 -19.52 19.97
C ALA A 46 25.66 -18.14 19.34
N SER A 47 26.28 -18.08 18.15
CA SER A 47 26.44 -16.81 17.42
C SER A 47 25.09 -16.21 17.03
N GLU A 48 24.14 -17.04 16.60
CA GLU A 48 22.82 -16.58 16.20
C GLU A 48 21.99 -16.10 17.40
N ASN A 49 22.14 -16.73 18.57
CA ASN A 49 21.52 -16.28 19.82
C ASN A 49 22.01 -14.88 20.25
N VAL A 50 23.31 -14.58 20.09
CA VAL A 50 23.85 -13.23 20.34
C VAL A 50 23.22 -12.22 19.39
N ARG A 51 23.15 -12.55 18.10
CA ARG A 51 22.55 -11.70 17.07
C ARG A 51 21.06 -11.43 17.34
N TRP A 52 20.30 -12.44 17.73
CA TRP A 52 18.89 -12.27 18.10
C TRP A 52 18.73 -11.47 19.39
N ALA A 53 19.60 -11.67 20.39
CA ALA A 53 19.57 -10.88 21.61
C ALA A 53 19.82 -9.39 21.34
N GLU A 54 20.78 -9.06 20.48
CA GLU A 54 21.02 -7.69 20.01
C GLU A 54 19.83 -7.13 19.23
N ALA A 55 19.25 -7.91 18.31
CA ALA A 55 18.07 -7.50 17.55
C ALA A 55 16.87 -7.20 18.46
N VAL A 56 16.61 -8.03 19.47
CA VAL A 56 15.55 -7.80 20.47
C VAL A 56 15.82 -6.52 21.28
N GLY A 57 17.07 -6.24 21.63
CA GLY A 57 17.45 -4.98 22.28
C GLY A 57 17.17 -3.76 21.40
N ASN A 58 17.48 -3.86 20.11
CA ASN A 58 17.21 -2.82 19.12
C ASN A 58 15.70 -2.60 18.94
N PHE A 59 14.90 -3.66 18.84
CA PHE A 59 13.45 -3.55 18.72
C PHE A 59 12.80 -2.90 19.92
N LYS A 60 13.25 -3.19 21.14
CA LYS A 60 12.76 -2.51 22.36
C LYS A 60 13.05 -1.02 22.35
N SER A 61 14.20 -0.63 21.79
CA SER A 61 14.54 0.79 21.64
C SER A 61 13.66 1.46 20.60
N GLN A 62 13.46 0.80 19.45
CA GLN A 62 12.60 1.26 18.36
C GLN A 62 11.12 1.36 18.74
N GLU A 63 10.61 0.46 19.59
CA GLU A 63 9.22 0.50 20.07
C GLU A 63 8.87 1.86 20.67
N SER A 64 9.81 2.47 21.40
CA SER A 64 9.60 3.77 22.02
C SER A 64 9.59 4.94 21.04
N THR A 65 10.35 4.87 19.94
CA THR A 65 10.50 5.96 18.94
C THR A 65 9.59 5.80 17.74
N LEU A 66 8.99 4.61 17.54
CA LEU A 66 8.24 4.24 16.35
C LEU A 66 7.15 5.24 15.97
N CYS A 67 6.37 5.72 16.95
CA CYS A 67 5.30 6.68 16.69
C CYS A 67 5.82 8.01 16.13
N GLY A 68 6.95 8.51 16.63
CA GLY A 68 7.59 9.72 16.13
C GLY A 68 8.24 9.52 14.77
N ASP A 69 8.86 8.35 14.57
CA ASP A 69 9.49 7.98 13.29
C ASP A 69 8.44 7.90 12.18
N VAL A 70 7.34 7.19 12.42
CA VAL A 70 6.20 7.09 11.48
C VAL A 70 5.62 8.47 11.18
N LEU A 71 5.46 9.33 12.19
CA LEU A 71 4.93 10.68 11.98
C LEU A 71 5.81 11.51 11.04
N LEU A 72 7.14 11.49 11.23
CA LEU A 72 8.06 12.22 10.36
C LEU A 72 8.10 11.65 8.94
N ILE A 73 8.11 10.33 8.81
CA ILE A 73 8.17 9.66 7.51
C ILE A 73 6.89 9.89 6.71
N THR A 74 5.73 9.77 7.36
CA THR A 74 4.43 10.02 6.71
C THR A 74 4.32 11.49 6.28
N ALA A 75 4.79 12.43 7.11
CA ALA A 75 4.86 13.84 6.72
C ALA A 75 5.82 14.07 5.54
N PHE A 76 6.97 13.38 5.52
CA PHE A 76 7.94 13.44 4.43
C PHE A 76 7.32 12.97 3.11
N VAL A 77 6.71 11.78 3.09
CA VAL A 77 6.11 11.22 1.88
C VAL A 77 4.92 12.06 1.39
N SER A 78 4.11 12.57 2.32
CA SER A 78 2.88 13.30 1.96
C SER A 78 3.14 14.72 1.46
N TYR A 79 4.10 15.43 2.05
CA TYR A 79 4.27 16.87 1.81
C TYR A 79 5.58 17.25 1.11
N LEU A 80 6.65 16.47 1.27
CA LEU A 80 7.98 16.87 0.80
C LEU A 80 8.25 16.55 -0.68
N GLY A 81 7.42 15.71 -1.31
CA GLY A 81 7.57 15.30 -2.72
C GLY A 81 7.73 16.46 -3.70
N TYR A 82 6.97 17.55 -3.52
CA TYR A 82 7.01 18.71 -4.42
C TYR A 82 8.25 19.61 -4.22
N PHE A 83 8.85 19.60 -3.04
CA PHE A 83 9.86 20.59 -2.67
C PHE A 83 11.28 20.20 -3.08
N THR A 84 12.14 21.22 -3.24
CA THR A 84 13.56 21.02 -3.56
C THR A 84 14.34 20.41 -2.39
N LYS A 85 15.41 19.67 -2.69
CA LYS A 85 16.30 19.05 -1.68
C LYS A 85 16.68 19.97 -0.52
N ARG A 86 17.06 21.23 -0.80
CA ARG A 86 17.45 22.19 0.24
C ARG A 86 16.30 22.47 1.20
N TYR A 87 15.11 22.68 0.66
CA TYR A 87 13.92 22.98 1.44
C TYR A 87 13.43 21.77 2.24
N ARG A 88 13.56 20.55 1.69
CA ARG A 88 13.28 19.30 2.43
C ARG A 88 14.14 19.19 3.69
N VAL A 89 15.46 19.40 3.55
CA VAL A 89 16.39 19.36 4.68
C VAL A 89 16.07 20.44 5.71
N GLU A 90 15.77 21.66 5.26
CA GLU A 90 15.40 22.76 6.15
C GLU A 90 14.12 22.46 6.95
N LEU A 91 13.07 21.95 6.30
CA LEU A 91 11.84 21.56 6.98
C LEU A 91 12.06 20.41 7.97
N MET A 92 12.78 19.36 7.57
CA MET A 92 13.04 18.21 8.43
C MET A 92 13.90 18.57 9.64
N GLU A 93 15.08 19.13 9.40
CA GLU A 93 16.11 19.31 10.42
C GLU A 93 15.91 20.58 11.26
N ASN A 94 15.43 21.67 10.65
CA ASN A 94 15.33 22.97 11.34
C ASN A 94 13.91 23.29 11.83
N THR A 95 12.89 22.61 11.31
CA THR A 95 11.49 22.89 11.68
C THR A 95 10.85 21.72 12.42
N TRP A 96 10.72 20.55 11.78
CA TRP A 96 9.92 19.44 12.31
C TRP A 96 10.59 18.73 13.48
N ARG A 97 11.87 18.35 13.37
CA ARG A 97 12.59 17.69 14.49
C ARG A 97 12.68 18.58 15.74
N PRO A 98 13.04 19.89 15.64
CA PRO A 98 13.06 20.78 16.79
C PRO A 98 11.66 20.96 17.38
N TYR A 99 10.64 21.09 16.51
CA TYR A 99 9.25 21.22 16.96
C TYR A 99 8.79 20.01 17.78
N LEU A 100 9.02 18.78 17.29
CA LEU A 100 8.65 17.56 18.02
C LEU A 100 9.37 17.43 19.37
N SER A 101 10.63 17.88 19.43
CA SER A 101 11.44 17.86 20.65
C SER A 101 11.01 18.92 21.68
N GLN A 102 10.45 20.05 21.23
CA GLN A 102 10.02 21.17 22.08
C GLN A 102 8.58 21.03 22.60
N LEU A 103 7.85 20.00 22.18
CA LEU A 103 6.49 19.75 22.66
C LEU A 103 6.48 19.45 24.17
N LYS A 104 5.43 19.93 24.86
CA LYS A 104 5.21 19.70 26.30
C LYS A 104 5.17 18.22 26.65
N VAL A 105 4.66 17.39 25.74
CA VAL A 105 4.79 15.94 25.76
C VAL A 105 5.72 15.59 24.60
N SER A 106 6.95 15.17 24.92
CA SER A 106 7.93 14.85 23.90
C SER A 106 7.48 13.64 23.10
N ILE A 107 7.53 13.76 21.77
CA ILE A 107 7.36 12.64 20.86
C ILE A 107 8.77 12.14 20.53
N PRO A 108 9.20 11.00 21.09
CA PRO A 108 10.54 10.46 20.83
C PRO A 108 10.67 10.03 19.37
N VAL A 109 11.83 10.34 18.80
CA VAL A 109 12.20 10.05 17.40
C VAL A 109 13.62 9.49 17.42
N THR A 110 13.91 8.54 16.53
CA THR A 110 15.26 8.01 16.32
C THR A 110 16.20 9.14 15.89
N PRO A 111 17.30 9.39 16.64
CA PRO A 111 18.29 10.40 16.25
C PRO A 111 18.89 10.07 14.88
N GLY A 112 18.85 11.02 13.95
CA GLY A 112 19.37 10.82 12.60
C GLY A 112 18.52 9.89 11.72
N LEU A 113 17.25 9.68 12.04
CA LEU A 113 16.31 8.92 11.21
C LEU A 113 16.35 9.39 9.76
N ASP A 114 16.71 8.51 8.83
CA ASP A 114 16.59 8.75 7.40
C ASP A 114 15.26 8.16 6.89
N PRO A 115 14.35 8.97 6.30
CA PRO A 115 13.11 8.45 5.73
C PRO A 115 13.31 7.34 4.70
N LEU A 116 14.44 7.36 3.97
CA LEU A 116 14.75 6.37 2.95
C LEU A 116 14.92 4.97 3.54
N THR A 117 15.67 4.84 4.64
CA THR A 117 16.05 3.54 5.21
C THR A 117 14.89 2.78 5.87
N MET A 118 13.79 3.49 6.15
CA MET A 118 12.58 2.88 6.72
C MET A 118 11.56 2.47 5.66
N LEU A 119 11.61 3.10 4.48
CA LEU A 119 10.65 2.84 3.40
C LEU A 119 11.20 1.85 2.38
N MET A 120 12.52 1.89 2.13
CA MET A 120 13.18 1.10 1.10
C MET A 120 14.45 0.46 1.66
N ASP A 121 14.80 -0.70 1.12
CA ASP A 121 16.10 -1.32 1.38
C ASP A 121 17.13 -0.99 0.27
N ASP A 122 18.39 -1.36 0.51
CA ASP A 122 19.47 -1.14 -0.46
C ASP A 122 19.25 -1.93 -1.77
N ALA A 123 18.47 -3.02 -1.74
CA ALA A 123 18.20 -3.84 -2.91
C ALA A 123 17.19 -3.14 -3.84
N ASP A 124 16.15 -2.52 -3.28
CA ASP A 124 15.17 -1.74 -4.02
C ASP A 124 15.83 -0.51 -4.67
N ILE A 125 16.69 0.19 -3.92
CA ILE A 125 17.44 1.35 -4.44
C ILE A 125 18.37 0.91 -5.58
N ALA A 126 19.05 -0.23 -5.43
CA ALA A 126 19.91 -0.78 -6.47
C ALA A 126 19.12 -1.20 -7.71
N ALA A 127 17.90 -1.74 -7.54
CA ALA A 127 17.03 -2.11 -8.65
C ALA A 127 16.70 -0.87 -9.50
N TRP A 128 16.26 0.23 -8.89
CA TRP A 128 15.97 1.47 -9.63
C TRP A 128 17.20 2.06 -10.31
N GLN A 129 18.36 2.03 -9.66
CA GLN A 129 19.61 2.50 -10.26
C GLN A 129 19.99 1.67 -11.51
N ASN A 130 19.76 0.36 -11.47
CA ASN A 130 19.96 -0.52 -12.64
C ASN A 130 18.96 -0.22 -13.76
N GLU A 131 17.77 0.29 -13.43
CA GLU A 131 16.74 0.74 -14.39
C GLU A 131 16.95 2.18 -14.90
N GLY A 132 18.06 2.82 -14.52
CA GLY A 132 18.46 4.13 -15.03
C GLY A 132 18.08 5.31 -14.13
N LEU A 133 17.60 5.06 -12.89
CA LEU A 133 17.43 6.13 -11.91
C LEU A 133 18.81 6.71 -11.53
N PRO A 134 18.99 8.03 -11.56
CA PRO A 134 20.22 8.64 -11.06
C PRO A 134 20.49 8.29 -9.60
N ALA A 135 21.75 8.01 -9.26
CA ALA A 135 22.16 7.62 -7.90
C ALA A 135 22.18 8.77 -6.88
N ASP A 136 21.61 9.93 -7.21
CA ASP A 136 21.56 11.07 -6.31
C ASP A 136 20.40 10.95 -5.32
N ARG A 137 20.60 11.50 -4.11
CA ARG A 137 19.62 11.42 -3.03
C ARG A 137 18.24 11.97 -3.40
N MET A 138 18.15 13.01 -4.22
CA MET A 138 16.85 13.59 -4.58
C MET A 138 16.04 12.62 -5.45
N SER A 139 16.71 11.99 -6.43
CA SER A 139 16.08 10.97 -7.28
C SER A 139 15.63 9.75 -6.47
N THR A 140 16.44 9.25 -5.54
CA THR A 140 16.05 8.14 -4.64
C THR A 140 14.88 8.52 -3.73
N GLU A 141 14.87 9.73 -3.17
CA GLU A 141 13.74 10.22 -2.37
C GLU A 141 12.46 10.31 -3.19
N ASN A 142 12.53 10.79 -4.44
CA ASN A 142 11.37 10.85 -5.32
C ASN A 142 10.84 9.46 -5.68
N ALA A 143 11.73 8.51 -6.00
CA ALA A 143 11.35 7.13 -6.29
C ALA A 143 10.66 6.46 -5.08
N THR A 144 11.17 6.73 -3.87
CA THR A 144 10.58 6.25 -2.63
C THR A 144 9.17 6.81 -2.41
N ILE A 145 8.97 8.11 -2.62
CA ILE A 145 7.67 8.76 -2.49
C ILE A 145 6.68 8.20 -3.52
N LEU A 146 7.11 8.03 -4.77
CA LEU A 146 6.29 7.46 -5.84
C LEU A 146 5.86 6.02 -5.51
N THR A 147 6.78 5.19 -5.00
CA THR A 147 6.51 3.80 -4.64
C THR A 147 5.49 3.70 -3.51
N SER A 148 5.60 4.58 -2.51
CA SER A 148 4.65 4.64 -1.39
C SER A 148 3.22 5.02 -1.84
N TYR A 149 3.12 5.93 -2.82
CA TYR A 149 1.84 6.27 -3.45
C TYR A 149 1.20 5.05 -4.13
N ILE A 150 1.98 4.28 -4.89
CA ILE A 150 1.48 3.06 -5.54
C ILE A 150 1.00 2.04 -4.51
N TRP A 151 1.74 1.78 -3.43
CA TRP A 151 1.28 0.86 -2.38
C TRP A 151 -0.03 1.28 -1.73
N THR A 152 -0.23 2.58 -1.53
CA THR A 152 -1.49 3.10 -0.98
C THR A 152 -2.66 2.84 -1.94
N LEU A 153 -2.42 3.02 -3.24
CA LEU A 153 -3.39 2.73 -4.29
C LEU A 153 -3.69 1.23 -4.38
N GLU A 154 -2.68 0.36 -4.34
CA GLU A 154 -2.84 -1.10 -4.32
C GLU A 154 -3.69 -1.55 -3.13
N ARG A 155 -3.42 -1.00 -1.94
CA ARG A 155 -4.21 -1.30 -0.75
C ARG A 155 -5.66 -0.86 -0.94
N ALA A 156 -5.89 0.37 -1.40
CA ALA A 156 -7.23 0.89 -1.62
C ALA A 156 -8.03 0.06 -2.65
N LEU A 157 -7.37 -0.48 -3.67
CA LEU A 157 -7.98 -1.37 -4.66
C LEU A 157 -8.45 -2.69 -4.06
N SER A 158 -7.62 -3.27 -3.18
CA SER A 158 -7.98 -4.51 -2.47
C SER A 158 -9.12 -4.29 -1.46
N THR A 159 -9.17 -3.13 -0.81
CA THR A 159 -10.17 -2.82 0.21
C THR A 159 -11.47 -2.25 -0.37
N GLY A 160 -11.46 -1.72 -1.59
CA GLY A 160 -12.62 -1.03 -2.19
C GLY A 160 -12.80 0.40 -1.69
N GLU A 161 -11.73 1.04 -1.21
CA GLU A 161 -11.77 2.42 -0.75
C GLU A 161 -11.92 3.42 -1.91
N VAL A 162 -12.42 4.61 -1.60
CA VAL A 162 -12.48 5.72 -2.56
C VAL A 162 -11.15 6.46 -2.53
N VAL A 163 -10.47 6.55 -3.66
CA VAL A 163 -9.22 7.30 -3.80
C VAL A 163 -9.49 8.57 -4.58
N LEU A 164 -9.09 9.71 -4.01
CA LEU A 164 -9.10 11.01 -4.66
C LEU A 164 -7.66 11.43 -4.95
N ILE A 165 -7.34 11.63 -6.23
CA ILE A 165 -6.07 12.22 -6.67
C ILE A 165 -6.32 13.69 -6.97
N GLU A 166 -5.68 14.57 -6.19
CA GLU A 166 -5.80 16.01 -6.36
C GLU A 166 -4.67 16.59 -7.21
N ASN A 167 -4.94 17.74 -7.83
CA ASN A 167 -3.98 18.52 -8.62
C ASN A 167 -3.41 17.73 -9.80
N LEU A 168 -4.26 16.97 -10.48
CA LEU A 168 -3.88 16.26 -11.68
C LEU A 168 -3.46 17.25 -12.77
N GLU A 169 -2.26 17.07 -13.30
CA GLU A 169 -1.77 17.83 -14.46
C GLU A 169 -2.35 17.27 -15.77
N GLU A 170 -1.97 17.83 -16.92
CA GLU A 170 -2.41 17.34 -18.24
C GLU A 170 -1.80 15.98 -18.60
N VAL A 171 -0.59 15.71 -18.09
CA VAL A 171 0.12 14.45 -18.27
C VAL A 171 -0.10 13.60 -17.02
N VAL A 172 -0.71 12.44 -17.20
CA VAL A 172 -0.96 11.47 -16.13
C VAL A 172 0.08 10.37 -16.19
N ASP A 173 0.47 9.88 -15.02
CA ASP A 173 1.38 8.75 -14.89
C ASP A 173 0.82 7.50 -15.61
N PRO A 174 1.56 6.91 -16.58
CA PRO A 174 1.16 5.70 -17.28
C PRO A 174 0.82 4.52 -16.36
N VAL A 175 1.34 4.49 -15.13
CA VAL A 175 1.02 3.46 -14.12
C VAL A 175 -0.47 3.41 -13.79
N LEU A 176 -1.19 4.52 -13.97
CA LEU A 176 -2.64 4.60 -13.78
C LEU A 176 -3.41 4.11 -15.00
N GLY A 177 -2.77 3.95 -16.16
CA GLY A 177 -3.41 3.55 -17.41
C GLY A 177 -4.35 2.35 -17.26
N PRO A 178 -3.91 1.22 -16.65
CA PRO A 178 -4.78 0.06 -16.43
C PRO A 178 -6.03 0.38 -15.59
N LEU A 179 -5.92 1.29 -14.61
CA LEU A 179 -7.04 1.72 -13.77
C LEU A 179 -8.02 2.63 -14.53
N LEU A 180 -7.51 3.56 -15.32
CA LEU A 180 -8.33 4.44 -16.15
C LEU A 180 -9.07 3.63 -17.21
N GLY A 181 -8.37 2.73 -17.89
CA GLY A 181 -8.94 1.82 -18.90
C GLY A 181 -9.76 0.66 -18.36
N ARG A 182 -9.77 0.45 -17.02
CA ARG A 182 -10.39 -0.70 -16.35
C ARG A 182 -9.95 -2.04 -16.97
N GLU A 183 -8.65 -2.17 -17.23
CA GLU A 183 -8.02 -3.33 -17.84
C GLU A 183 -7.91 -4.49 -16.83
N THR A 184 -9.07 -5.06 -16.47
CA THR A 184 -9.15 -6.14 -15.50
C THR A 184 -8.77 -7.49 -16.12
N ILE A 185 -8.07 -8.30 -15.34
CA ILE A 185 -7.65 -9.66 -15.66
C ILE A 185 -8.39 -10.69 -14.78
N LYS A 186 -8.30 -11.97 -15.15
CA LYS A 186 -8.88 -13.10 -14.39
C LYS A 186 -10.37 -12.88 -14.02
N LYS A 187 -11.20 -12.57 -15.02
CA LYS A 187 -12.66 -12.35 -14.88
C LYS A 187 -13.01 -11.17 -13.96
N GLY A 188 -12.26 -10.07 -14.02
CA GLY A 188 -12.61 -8.85 -13.29
C GLY A 188 -12.14 -8.79 -11.85
N ARG A 189 -11.38 -9.78 -11.37
CA ARG A 189 -10.94 -9.86 -9.97
C ARG A 189 -9.59 -9.22 -9.71
N TYR A 190 -8.80 -9.00 -10.75
CA TYR A 190 -7.44 -8.49 -10.62
C TYR A 190 -7.20 -7.40 -11.65
N ILE A 191 -6.29 -6.50 -11.33
CA ILE A 191 -5.81 -5.44 -12.22
C ILE A 191 -4.29 -5.34 -12.10
N LYS A 192 -3.61 -5.07 -13.22
CA LYS A 192 -2.15 -4.92 -13.22
C LYS A 192 -1.80 -3.46 -12.96
N ILE A 193 -0.97 -3.18 -11.95
CA ILE A 193 -0.41 -1.85 -11.68
C ILE A 193 1.10 -1.98 -11.67
N GLY A 194 1.77 -1.25 -12.57
CA GLY A 194 3.18 -1.47 -12.85
C GLY A 194 3.42 -2.94 -13.24
N ASP A 195 4.25 -3.63 -12.47
CA ASP A 195 4.58 -5.05 -12.68
C ASP A 195 3.80 -6.02 -11.80
N LYS A 196 2.93 -5.51 -10.91
CA LYS A 196 2.24 -6.32 -9.92
C LYS A 196 0.77 -6.53 -10.26
N GLU A 197 0.30 -7.77 -10.06
CA GLU A 197 -1.13 -8.08 -10.10
C GLU A 197 -1.76 -7.79 -8.73
N CYS A 198 -2.74 -6.89 -8.70
CA CYS A 198 -3.45 -6.49 -7.49
C CYS A 198 -4.90 -6.95 -7.54
N GLU A 199 -5.47 -7.29 -6.38
CA GLU A 199 -6.89 -7.64 -6.29
C GLU A 199 -7.74 -6.38 -6.49
N TYR A 200 -8.79 -6.50 -7.31
CA TYR A 200 -9.67 -5.40 -7.69
C TYR A 200 -11.04 -5.58 -7.03
N SER A 201 -11.33 -4.73 -6.05
CA SER A 201 -12.67 -4.68 -5.43
C SER A 201 -13.66 -3.95 -6.35
N PRO A 202 -14.87 -4.48 -6.56
CA PRO A 202 -15.93 -3.80 -7.32
C PRO A 202 -16.39 -2.47 -6.71
N ASP A 203 -16.19 -2.28 -5.39
CA ASP A 203 -16.60 -1.07 -4.66
C ASP A 203 -15.59 0.08 -4.77
N PHE A 204 -14.40 -0.21 -5.29
CA PHE A 204 -13.34 0.77 -5.49
C PHE A 204 -13.80 1.91 -6.41
N ARG A 205 -13.51 3.14 -6.00
CA ARG A 205 -13.80 4.34 -6.80
C ARG A 205 -12.58 5.23 -6.87
N LEU A 206 -12.20 5.60 -8.09
CA LEU A 206 -11.13 6.56 -8.35
C LEU A 206 -11.74 7.88 -8.81
N ILE A 207 -11.41 8.97 -8.13
CA ILE A 207 -11.79 10.33 -8.49
C ILE A 207 -10.50 11.09 -8.80
N LEU A 208 -10.46 11.72 -9.97
CA LEU A 208 -9.35 12.55 -10.39
C LEU A 208 -9.80 14.00 -10.39
N HIS A 209 -9.06 14.87 -9.71
CA HIS A 209 -9.39 16.28 -9.57
C HIS A 209 -8.23 17.15 -10.05
N THR A 210 -8.56 18.19 -10.82
CA THR A 210 -7.60 19.18 -11.30
C THR A 210 -8.11 20.60 -11.01
N LYS A 211 -7.16 21.50 -10.74
CA LYS A 211 -7.42 22.94 -10.57
C LYS A 211 -7.18 23.72 -11.85
N LEU A 212 -6.75 23.06 -12.91
CA LEU A 212 -6.52 23.70 -14.21
C LEU A 212 -7.88 24.15 -14.77
N ALA A 213 -7.96 25.41 -15.21
CA ALA A 213 -9.21 25.98 -15.69
C ALA A 213 -9.70 25.35 -17.01
N ASN A 214 -8.76 24.91 -17.86
CA ASN A 214 -9.06 24.26 -19.14
C ASN A 214 -7.95 23.27 -19.51
N PRO A 215 -7.85 22.12 -18.82
CA PRO A 215 -6.81 21.11 -19.07
C PRO A 215 -7.04 20.43 -20.43
N HIS A 216 -5.97 20.25 -21.21
CA HIS A 216 -6.04 19.55 -22.49
C HIS A 216 -5.63 18.09 -22.37
N TYR A 217 -6.57 17.24 -21.95
CA TYR A 217 -6.33 15.80 -21.85
C TYR A 217 -6.33 15.11 -23.21
N GLN A 218 -5.47 14.09 -23.35
CA GLN A 218 -5.43 13.25 -24.55
C GLN A 218 -6.75 12.50 -24.76
N PRO A 219 -7.16 12.23 -26.02
CA PRO A 219 -8.44 11.58 -26.34
C PRO A 219 -8.64 10.23 -25.65
N GLU A 220 -7.56 9.46 -25.47
CA GLU A 220 -7.59 8.16 -24.78
C GLU A 220 -8.10 8.31 -23.35
N MET A 221 -7.60 9.33 -22.63
CA MET A 221 -8.01 9.61 -21.26
C MET A 221 -9.46 10.10 -21.20
N GLN A 222 -9.88 10.94 -22.14
CA GLN A 222 -11.26 11.43 -22.22
C GLN A 222 -12.26 10.32 -22.54
N ALA A 223 -11.83 9.28 -23.25
CA ALA A 223 -12.65 8.10 -23.52
C ALA A 223 -12.75 7.16 -22.31
N GLN A 224 -11.70 7.08 -21.49
CA GLN A 224 -11.60 6.21 -20.32
C GLN A 224 -12.22 6.82 -19.06
N CYS A 225 -12.21 8.15 -18.94
CA CYS A 225 -12.69 8.89 -17.78
C CYS A 225 -13.89 9.77 -18.13
N THR A 226 -14.86 9.87 -17.22
CA THR A 226 -15.94 10.86 -17.35
C THR A 226 -15.45 12.21 -16.83
N LEU A 227 -15.29 13.19 -17.72
CA LEU A 227 -14.93 14.55 -17.35
C LEU A 227 -16.16 15.31 -16.82
N ILE A 228 -16.07 15.83 -15.59
CA ILE A 228 -17.11 16.65 -14.98
C ILE A 228 -16.56 18.07 -14.84
N ASN A 229 -17.24 19.05 -15.44
CA ASN A 229 -16.83 20.44 -15.36
C ASN A 229 -17.50 21.13 -14.16
N PHE A 230 -16.69 21.46 -13.14
CA PHE A 230 -17.11 22.24 -11.99
C PHE A 230 -16.77 23.74 -12.12
N THR A 231 -16.36 24.23 -13.30
CA THR A 231 -16.09 25.66 -13.47
C THR A 231 -17.37 26.47 -13.28
N VAL A 232 -17.26 27.52 -12.48
CA VAL A 232 -18.37 28.41 -12.19
C VAL A 232 -18.55 29.34 -13.40
N THR A 233 -19.75 29.31 -14.00
CA THR A 233 -20.15 30.26 -15.04
C THR A 233 -20.56 31.58 -14.41
N ARG A 234 -20.52 32.68 -15.17
CA ARG A 234 -20.98 34.00 -14.68
C ARG A 234 -22.41 33.92 -14.16
N ASP A 235 -23.31 33.35 -14.96
CA ASP A 235 -24.72 33.21 -14.61
C ASP A 235 -24.90 32.31 -13.37
N GLY A 236 -24.15 31.22 -13.28
CA GLY A 236 -24.19 30.34 -12.11
C GLY A 236 -23.66 31.03 -10.83
N LEU A 237 -22.64 31.87 -10.95
CA LEU A 237 -22.15 32.68 -9.82
C LEU A 237 -23.16 33.76 -9.43
N GLU A 238 -23.79 34.41 -10.41
CA GLU A 238 -24.84 35.40 -10.18
C GLU A 238 -26.01 34.79 -9.41
N ASP A 239 -26.49 33.62 -9.82
CA ASP A 239 -27.55 32.89 -9.11
C ASP A 239 -27.14 32.49 -7.69
N GLN A 240 -25.90 32.03 -7.50
CA GLN A 240 -25.38 31.66 -6.18
C GLN A 240 -25.27 32.88 -5.25
N LEU A 241 -24.74 33.99 -5.75
CA LEU A 241 -24.62 35.23 -4.98
C LEU A 241 -25.99 35.83 -4.71
N LEU A 242 -26.89 35.83 -5.70
CA LEU A 242 -28.26 36.30 -5.55
C LEU A 242 -29.00 35.49 -4.48
N ALA A 243 -28.87 34.16 -4.48
CA ALA A 243 -29.44 33.32 -3.43
C ALA A 243 -28.90 33.70 -2.04
N SER A 244 -27.59 33.95 -1.94
CA SER A 244 -26.93 34.35 -0.69
C SER A 244 -27.34 35.76 -0.22
N VAL A 245 -27.59 36.69 -1.14
CA VAL A 245 -28.08 38.05 -0.81
C VAL A 245 -29.55 38.00 -0.40
N VAL A 246 -30.38 37.25 -1.12
CA VAL A 246 -31.81 37.10 -0.81
C VAL A 246 -32.02 36.44 0.54
N SER A 247 -31.20 35.46 0.92
CA SER A 247 -31.30 34.82 2.24
C SER A 247 -31.01 35.80 3.40
N MET A 248 -30.11 36.77 3.17
CA MET A 248 -29.78 37.80 4.17
C MET A 248 -30.82 38.93 4.19
N GLU A 249 -31.29 39.40 3.02
CA GLU A 249 -32.19 40.54 2.94
C GLU A 249 -33.68 40.19 3.13
N ARG A 250 -34.10 39.00 2.69
CA ARG A 250 -35.51 38.55 2.69
C ARG A 250 -35.63 37.05 3.03
N PRO A 251 -35.38 36.66 4.30
CA PRO A 251 -35.47 35.26 4.72
C PRO A 251 -36.90 34.69 4.60
N ASP A 252 -37.93 35.55 4.63
CA ASP A 252 -39.34 35.19 4.46
C ASP A 252 -39.63 34.60 3.06
N LEU A 253 -39.01 35.17 2.02
CA LEU A 253 -39.15 34.70 0.64
C LEU A 253 -38.41 33.37 0.41
N GLU A 254 -37.29 33.16 1.11
CA GLU A 254 -36.55 31.90 1.04
C GLU A 254 -37.31 30.74 1.70
N GLU A 255 -37.94 30.98 2.85
CA GLU A 255 -38.78 29.99 3.52
C GLU A 255 -39.98 29.60 2.65
N LEU A 256 -40.61 30.58 1.99
CA LEU A 256 -41.70 30.33 1.05
C LEU A 256 -41.23 29.52 -0.18
N LYS A 257 -40.08 29.86 -0.77
CA LYS A 257 -39.49 29.12 -1.89
C LYS A 257 -39.13 27.68 -1.49
N SER A 258 -38.58 27.48 -0.30
CA SER A 258 -38.25 26.17 0.25
C SER A 258 -39.50 25.30 0.43
N ASN A 259 -40.57 25.87 1.00
CA ASN A 259 -41.84 25.16 1.17
C ASN A 259 -42.51 24.81 -0.16
N LEU A 260 -42.52 25.73 -1.12
CA LEU A 260 -43.04 25.47 -2.47
C LEU A 260 -42.25 24.37 -3.20
N THR A 261 -40.92 24.40 -3.10
CA THR A 261 -40.05 23.38 -3.72
C THR A 261 -40.30 22.00 -3.11
N LYS A 262 -40.48 21.92 -1.78
CA LYS A 262 -40.85 20.67 -1.09
C LYS A 262 -42.21 20.15 -1.54
N GLN A 263 -43.22 21.02 -1.64
CA GLN A 263 -44.55 20.63 -2.10
C GLN A 263 -44.53 20.15 -3.55
N GLN A 264 -43.79 20.83 -4.44
CA GLN A 264 -43.65 20.44 -5.84
C GLN A 264 -42.94 19.09 -5.99
N ASN A 265 -41.88 18.83 -5.22
CA ASN A 265 -41.21 17.53 -5.18
C ASN A 265 -42.09 16.41 -4.61
N LEU A 266 -42.96 16.71 -3.65
CA LEU A 266 -43.93 15.74 -3.13
C LEU A 266 -44.97 15.36 -4.20
N LEU A 267 -45.47 16.36 -4.93
CA LEU A 267 -46.44 16.17 -6.03
C LEU A 267 -45.84 15.38 -7.19
N SER A 268 -44.59 15.63 -7.57
CA SER A 268 -43.91 14.87 -8.63
C SER A 268 -43.71 13.40 -8.25
N ARG A 269 -43.41 13.11 -6.98
CA ARG A 269 -43.32 11.74 -6.45
C ARG A 269 -44.67 11.03 -6.40
N LEU A 270 -45.74 11.74 -6.06
CA LEU A 270 -47.11 11.18 -6.09
C LEU A 270 -47.59 10.90 -7.51
N SER A 271 -47.27 11.78 -8.46
CA SER A 271 -47.57 11.60 -9.88
C SER A 271 -46.86 10.36 -10.46
N SER A 272 -45.57 10.19 -10.18
CA SER A 272 -44.80 9.00 -10.60
C SER A 272 -45.26 7.70 -9.91
N ALA A 273 -45.68 7.76 -8.65
CA ALA A 273 -46.30 6.63 -7.96
C ALA A 273 -47.67 6.24 -8.56
N SER A 274 -48.45 7.23 -9.04
CA SER A 274 -49.72 7.01 -9.73
C SER A 274 -49.53 6.37 -11.12
N GLY A 275 -48.52 6.81 -11.87
CA GLY A 275 -48.15 6.19 -13.16
C GLY A 275 -47.78 4.71 -13.03
N ASN A 276 -47.01 4.34 -12.00
CA ASN A 276 -46.69 2.94 -11.69
C ASN A 276 -47.91 2.09 -11.30
N PHE A 277 -49.01 2.71 -10.86
CA PHE A 277 -50.26 2.00 -10.54
C PHE A 277 -51.06 1.64 -11.80
N GLY A 278 -51.06 2.52 -12.81
CA GLY A 278 -51.67 2.26 -14.13
C GLY A 278 -50.99 1.12 -14.89
N ASP A 279 -49.66 1.03 -14.81
CA ASP A 279 -48.89 -0.06 -15.44
C ASP A 279 -49.16 -1.41 -14.76
N LYS A 280 -49.29 -1.44 -13.43
CA LYS A 280 -49.64 -2.66 -12.67
C LYS A 280 -51.05 -3.16 -12.99
N ILE A 281 -52.03 -2.28 -13.17
CA ILE A 281 -53.40 -2.70 -13.55
C ILE A 281 -53.41 -3.27 -14.98
N THR A 282 -52.65 -2.67 -15.90
CA THR A 282 -52.56 -3.15 -17.30
C THR A 282 -51.90 -4.54 -17.39
N LEU A 283 -50.86 -4.79 -16.59
CA LEU A 283 -50.21 -6.10 -16.48
C LEU A 283 -51.12 -7.16 -15.82
N THR A 284 -51.89 -6.78 -14.80
CA THR A 284 -52.80 -7.71 -14.12
C THR A 284 -53.99 -8.07 -15.01
N THR A 285 -54.50 -7.12 -15.82
CA THR A 285 -55.61 -7.37 -16.74
C THR A 285 -55.21 -8.27 -17.91
N LYS A 286 -53.95 -8.22 -18.37
CA LYS A 286 -53.44 -9.16 -19.40
C LYS A 286 -53.24 -10.58 -18.88
N ASN A 287 -52.95 -10.77 -17.59
CA ASN A 287 -52.81 -12.10 -17.00
C ASN A 287 -54.15 -12.77 -16.66
N ILE A 288 -55.23 -12.00 -16.46
CA ILE A 288 -56.57 -12.56 -16.16
C ILE A 288 -57.29 -13.05 -17.43
N ILE A 289 -56.87 -12.60 -18.62
CA ILE A 289 -57.50 -12.99 -19.90
C ILE A 289 -56.83 -14.24 -20.53
N ASN A 290 -55.74 -14.74 -19.94
CA ASN A 290 -54.97 -15.88 -20.45
C ASN A 290 -54.98 -17.13 -19.53
N ASP A 291 -55.88 -17.19 -18.54
CA ASP A 291 -56.22 -18.41 -17.78
C ASP A 291 -57.72 -18.73 -17.91
#